data_AF-A0A8T8KHZ0-F1
#
_entry.id   AF-A0A8T8KHZ0-F1
#
_cell.length_a   1.000
_cell.length_b   1.000
_cell.length_c   1.000
_cell.angle_alpha   90.00
_cell.angle_beta   90.00
_cell.angle_gamma   90.00
#
_symmetry.space_group_name_H-M   'P 1'
#
loop_
_entity.id
_entity.type
_entity.pdbx_description
1 polymer ?
#
loop_
_entity_poly.entity_id
_entity_poly.type
_entity_poly.pdbx_seq_one_letter_code
_entity_poly.pdbx_strand_id
1 'polypeptide(L)'
;METTLLKPLLKGEDVHRYHPLEPKYYVIFPYHLKNENGETTAEFVDEKTLSDSYPKTYDYLKKHEEAIRAREGGKMDREGWYDYVYPKNLTEFEQQKIVTPEISHGTNFTYDSEGLYHKTKVYGVKTNTNYISEKYLLAIINTDVLWYFLQNTGYALRGGYFTFKTDYLHPFSVPLPPEADESKFEADAFKSKYEKYVTGATDIGVFDQTTLEQNADQALPILTDEFMHHRSKRESLNLAVLDHFGSYSDGPTLADVGLTQPPEDSADSILQQTTEQKPNLRVGEASVVRESDSTVEIQLTARYKPDDEDAYETDQWGYTETEPLPALRITDLTETEGDLIEAFVPVAVDEAGGFAGFRETATKTNSLVDRLRKLTLPAVDDARDGLVSYMETVERADELEAKIERTDELIDEIVYELYGLTDEEIEIVEEAVGGE
;
A
#
# COMPACT_ATOMS: atom_id res chain seq x y z
N MET A 1 -21.28 -19.29 5.23
CA MET A 1 -22.62 -18.78 5.58
C MET A 1 -23.31 -18.33 4.31
N GLU A 2 -24.63 -18.21 4.32
CA GLU A 2 -25.38 -17.46 3.31
C GLU A 2 -25.04 -15.96 3.42
N THR A 3 -25.00 -15.25 2.29
CA THR A 3 -24.59 -13.83 2.26
C THR A 3 -25.72 -12.84 2.50
N THR A 4 -26.98 -13.25 2.35
CA THR A 4 -28.16 -12.37 2.44
C THR A 4 -28.29 -11.63 3.78
N LEU A 5 -27.93 -12.29 4.88
CA LEU A 5 -27.95 -11.72 6.23
C LEU A 5 -26.59 -11.18 6.67
N LEU A 6 -25.63 -11.07 5.74
CA LEU A 6 -24.31 -10.49 6.01
C LEU A 6 -24.26 -9.10 5.40
N LYS A 7 -23.83 -8.13 6.20
CA LYS A 7 -23.58 -6.76 5.74
C LYS A 7 -22.09 -6.45 5.83
N PRO A 8 -21.48 -5.87 4.78
CA PRO A 8 -20.09 -5.45 4.83
C PRO A 8 -19.89 -4.40 5.93
N LEU A 9 -18.81 -4.52 6.69
CA LEU A 9 -18.55 -3.74 7.90
C LEU A 9 -17.18 -3.07 7.84
N LEU A 10 -17.18 -1.74 7.93
CA LEU A 10 -15.99 -0.91 8.06
C LEU A 10 -15.57 -0.75 9.54
N LYS A 11 -14.26 -0.61 9.73
CA LYS A 11 -13.62 -0.08 10.92
C LYS A 11 -12.91 1.23 10.60
N GLY A 12 -12.41 1.92 11.64
CA GLY A 12 -11.68 3.17 11.44
C GLY A 12 -10.42 3.04 10.58
N GLU A 13 -9.75 1.89 10.61
CA GLU A 13 -8.58 1.58 9.78
C GLU A 13 -8.91 1.37 8.29
N ASP A 14 -10.19 1.27 7.93
CA ASP A 14 -10.65 1.06 6.55
C ASP A 14 -11.08 2.38 5.88
N VAL A 15 -10.95 3.54 6.56
CA VAL A 15 -11.46 4.84 6.10
C VAL A 15 -10.34 5.86 6.02
N HIS A 16 -10.00 6.26 4.79
CA HIS A 16 -8.95 7.23 4.47
C HIS A 16 -9.46 8.29 3.50
N ARG A 17 -8.80 9.46 3.49
CA ARG A 17 -9.11 10.61 2.62
C ARG A 17 -9.31 10.17 1.15
N TYR A 18 -10.53 10.35 0.63
CA TYR A 18 -10.96 9.98 -0.74
C TYR A 18 -10.68 8.55 -1.20
N HIS A 19 -10.32 7.66 -0.28
CA HIS A 19 -9.91 6.31 -0.61
C HIS A 19 -11.14 5.44 -0.91
N PRO A 20 -11.06 4.50 -1.87
CA PRO A 20 -12.09 3.49 -2.02
C PRO A 20 -12.28 2.71 -0.71
N LEU A 21 -13.54 2.43 -0.38
CA LEU A 21 -13.92 1.71 0.82
C LEU A 21 -13.94 0.21 0.55
N GLU A 22 -13.01 -0.52 1.18
CA GLU A 22 -12.85 -1.96 0.99
C GLU A 22 -13.11 -2.72 2.29
N PRO A 23 -14.38 -3.05 2.60
CA PRO A 23 -14.74 -3.72 3.85
C PRO A 23 -14.15 -5.13 3.94
N LYS A 24 -13.26 -5.35 4.90
CA LYS A 24 -12.63 -6.67 5.17
C LYS A 24 -13.47 -7.56 6.08
N TYR A 25 -14.49 -7.00 6.72
CA TYR A 25 -15.33 -7.67 7.71
C TYR A 25 -16.79 -7.70 7.30
N TYR A 26 -17.52 -8.64 7.86
CA TYR A 26 -18.97 -8.74 7.72
C TYR A 26 -19.62 -8.83 9.10
N VAL A 27 -20.82 -8.26 9.22
CA VAL A 27 -21.68 -8.39 10.38
C VAL A 27 -22.93 -9.18 10.02
N ILE A 28 -23.36 -10.07 10.91
CA ILE A 28 -24.66 -10.72 10.79
C ILE A 28 -25.72 -9.66 11.12
N PHE A 29 -26.60 -9.40 10.16
CA PHE A 29 -27.73 -8.50 10.24
C PHE A 29 -29.01 -9.34 10.09
N PRO A 30 -29.60 -9.81 11.20
CA PRO A 30 -30.73 -10.75 11.19
C PRO A 30 -32.07 -10.04 10.92
N TYR A 31 -32.07 -9.09 9.99
CA TYR A 31 -33.25 -8.32 9.61
C TYR A 31 -33.34 -8.18 8.09
N HIS A 32 -34.57 -8.13 7.58
CA HIS A 32 -34.86 -7.74 6.22
C HIS A 32 -35.31 -6.29 6.19
N LEU A 33 -34.64 -5.47 5.37
CA LEU A 33 -35.08 -4.11 5.12
C LEU A 33 -36.22 -4.14 4.09
N LYS A 34 -37.33 -3.46 4.40
CA LYS A 34 -38.46 -3.26 3.49
C LYS A 34 -38.69 -1.77 3.33
N ASN A 35 -38.84 -1.33 2.08
CA ASN A 35 -39.27 0.03 1.77
C ASN A 35 -40.75 0.00 1.40
N GLU A 36 -41.58 0.64 2.22
CA GLU A 36 -43.02 0.77 1.99
C GLU A 36 -43.40 2.24 2.11
N ASN A 37 -44.01 2.80 1.06
CA ASN A 37 -44.47 4.20 1.02
C ASN A 37 -43.37 5.25 1.33
N GLY A 38 -42.10 4.96 1.03
CA GLY A 38 -40.99 5.86 1.28
C GLY A 38 -40.39 5.77 2.69
N GLU A 39 -40.93 4.91 3.56
CA GLU A 39 -40.36 4.59 4.86
C GLU A 39 -39.65 3.23 4.79
N THR A 40 -38.41 3.19 5.27
CA THR A 40 -37.66 1.92 5.37
C THR A 40 -37.88 1.35 6.77
N THR A 41 -38.23 0.08 6.86
CA THR A 41 -38.41 -0.65 8.12
C THR A 41 -37.53 -1.90 8.14
N ALA A 42 -37.18 -2.36 9.34
CA ALA A 42 -36.39 -3.57 9.54
C ALA A 42 -37.25 -4.66 10.18
N GLU A 43 -37.50 -5.74 9.45
CA GLU A 43 -38.24 -6.91 9.92
C GLU A 43 -37.28 -7.98 10.42
N PHE A 44 -37.45 -8.44 11.67
CA PHE A 44 -36.60 -9.47 12.26
C PHE A 44 -36.84 -10.83 11.61
N VAL A 45 -35.76 -11.55 11.30
CA VAL A 45 -35.81 -12.92 10.80
C VAL A 45 -35.94 -13.86 12.00
N ASP A 46 -37.09 -14.51 12.16
CA ASP A 46 -37.34 -15.44 13.25
C ASP A 46 -36.54 -16.76 13.11
N GLU A 47 -36.46 -17.53 14.20
CA GLU A 47 -35.57 -18.71 14.26
C GLU A 47 -35.98 -19.82 13.30
N LYS A 48 -37.28 -19.95 13.01
CA LYS A 48 -37.76 -20.94 12.05
C LYS A 48 -37.38 -20.53 10.63
N THR A 49 -37.63 -19.26 10.27
CA THR A 49 -37.20 -18.73 8.97
C THR A 49 -35.69 -18.82 8.81
N LEU A 50 -34.94 -18.55 9.88
CA LEU A 50 -33.49 -18.67 9.93
C LEU A 50 -33.01 -20.11 9.68
N SER A 51 -33.60 -21.12 10.34
CA SER A 51 -33.22 -22.52 10.13
C SER A 51 -33.62 -23.04 8.75
N ASP A 52 -34.78 -22.64 8.25
CA ASP A 52 -35.34 -23.16 7.00
C ASP A 52 -34.67 -22.55 5.77
N SER A 53 -34.38 -21.23 5.82
CA SER A 53 -33.89 -20.47 4.66
C SER A 53 -32.40 -20.15 4.71
N TYR A 54 -31.78 -20.14 5.89
CA TYR A 54 -30.37 -19.77 6.10
C TYR A 54 -29.62 -20.79 6.98
N PRO A 55 -29.62 -22.08 6.62
CA PRO A 55 -29.14 -23.16 7.48
C PRO A 55 -27.67 -23.01 7.90
N LYS A 56 -26.77 -22.52 7.03
CA LYS A 56 -25.35 -22.34 7.40
C LYS A 56 -25.15 -21.21 8.41
N THR A 57 -25.96 -20.15 8.31
CA THR A 57 -25.96 -19.02 9.25
C THR A 57 -26.54 -19.46 10.59
N TYR A 58 -27.64 -20.21 10.57
CA TYR A 58 -28.24 -20.82 11.75
C TYR A 58 -27.26 -21.74 12.47
N ASP A 59 -26.60 -22.66 11.76
CA ASP A 59 -25.61 -23.58 12.33
C ASP A 59 -24.47 -22.84 13.03
N TYR A 60 -23.98 -21.75 12.43
CA TYR A 60 -22.95 -20.93 13.06
C TYR A 60 -23.47 -20.24 14.32
N LEU A 61 -24.64 -19.60 14.26
CA LEU A 61 -25.22 -18.95 15.43
C LEU A 61 -25.40 -19.97 16.56
N LYS A 62 -25.92 -21.18 16.26
CA LYS A 62 -26.08 -22.26 17.24
C LYS A 62 -24.77 -22.72 17.86
N LYS A 63 -23.70 -22.84 17.05
CA LYS A 63 -22.36 -23.15 17.56
C LYS A 63 -21.86 -22.11 18.57
N HIS A 64 -22.33 -20.87 18.48
CA HIS A 64 -21.93 -19.75 19.34
C HIS A 64 -23.04 -19.30 20.31
N GLU A 65 -24.11 -20.09 20.48
CA GLU A 65 -25.34 -19.68 21.18
C GLU A 65 -25.08 -19.26 22.63
N GLU A 66 -24.28 -20.02 23.38
CA GLU A 66 -23.94 -19.71 24.78
C GLU A 66 -23.32 -18.31 24.92
N ALA A 67 -22.33 -18.00 24.06
CA ALA A 67 -21.67 -16.70 24.07
C ALA A 67 -22.61 -15.56 23.64
N ILE A 68 -23.49 -15.82 22.67
CA ILE A 68 -24.43 -14.82 22.15
C ILE A 68 -25.53 -14.52 23.18
N ARG A 69 -26.04 -15.53 23.89
CA ARG A 69 -27.02 -15.39 25.00
C ARG A 69 -26.42 -14.66 26.20
N ALA A 70 -25.13 -14.90 26.49
CA ALA A 70 -24.41 -14.25 27.59
C ALA A 70 -24.14 -12.75 27.38
N ARG A 71 -24.31 -12.23 26.15
CA ARG A 71 -24.11 -10.80 25.84
C ARG A 71 -24.92 -9.91 26.79
N GLU A 72 -24.34 -8.77 27.15
CA GLU A 72 -24.97 -7.78 28.04
C GLU A 72 -25.37 -8.34 29.42
N GLY A 73 -24.58 -9.27 29.93
CA GLY A 73 -24.83 -9.91 31.22
C GLY A 73 -26.03 -10.86 31.20
N GLY A 74 -26.30 -11.51 30.06
CA GLY A 74 -27.38 -12.48 29.91
C GLY A 74 -28.72 -11.89 29.44
N LYS A 75 -28.80 -10.59 29.12
CA LYS A 75 -30.03 -9.96 28.60
C LYS A 75 -30.55 -10.60 27.30
N MET A 76 -29.66 -11.27 26.57
CA MET A 76 -29.98 -11.94 25.31
C MET A 76 -30.48 -13.37 25.50
N ASP A 77 -30.57 -13.89 26.73
CA ASP A 77 -31.13 -15.21 27.01
C ASP A 77 -32.67 -15.18 26.94
N ARG A 78 -33.19 -15.01 25.72
CA ARG A 78 -34.62 -14.93 25.40
C ARG A 78 -34.91 -15.50 24.01
N GLU A 79 -36.18 -15.46 23.61
CA GLU A 79 -36.55 -15.68 22.22
C GLU A 79 -35.93 -14.59 21.32
N GLY A 80 -35.39 -15.00 20.17
CA GLY A 80 -34.62 -14.11 19.29
C GLY A 80 -33.25 -13.73 19.84
N TRP A 81 -32.60 -14.59 20.63
CA TRP A 81 -31.30 -14.36 21.30
C TRP A 81 -30.15 -13.86 20.41
N TYR A 82 -30.23 -14.06 19.08
CA TYR A 82 -29.28 -13.58 18.10
C TYR A 82 -29.62 -12.21 17.50
N ASP A 83 -30.72 -11.57 17.92
CA ASP A 83 -31.06 -10.21 17.53
C ASP A 83 -30.05 -9.19 18.11
N TYR A 84 -30.20 -7.92 17.73
CA TYR A 84 -29.38 -6.85 18.29
C TYR A 84 -29.92 -6.48 19.66
N VAL A 85 -29.02 -6.36 20.65
CA VAL A 85 -29.37 -5.93 22.02
C VAL A 85 -30.20 -4.64 21.98
N TYR A 86 -29.81 -3.71 21.11
CA TYR A 86 -30.47 -2.44 20.90
C TYR A 86 -30.65 -2.23 19.38
N PRO A 87 -31.80 -2.62 18.80
CA PRO A 87 -32.08 -2.49 17.37
C PRO A 87 -32.41 -1.03 17.02
N LYS A 88 -31.42 -0.14 17.11
CA LYS A 88 -31.54 1.28 16.78
C LYS A 88 -30.91 1.56 15.42
N ASN A 89 -31.50 2.49 14.68
CA ASN A 89 -30.96 3.00 13.42
C ASN A 89 -30.67 1.89 12.38
N LEU A 90 -31.41 0.78 12.42
CA LEU A 90 -31.22 -0.36 11.50
C LEU A 90 -31.41 0.04 10.02
N THR A 91 -32.10 1.14 9.78
CA THR A 91 -32.50 1.68 8.47
C THR A 91 -31.58 2.78 7.98
N GLU A 92 -30.63 3.23 8.81
CA GLU A 92 -29.83 4.45 8.55
C GLU A 92 -28.50 4.16 7.85
N PHE A 93 -28.08 2.90 7.74
CA PHE A 93 -26.78 2.57 7.14
C PHE A 93 -26.82 2.53 5.60
N GLU A 94 -27.87 1.94 5.01
CA GLU A 94 -28.02 1.70 3.57
C GLU A 94 -28.45 2.96 2.79
N GLN A 95 -27.75 4.05 3.05
CA GLN A 95 -27.86 5.32 2.34
C GLN A 95 -26.46 5.84 2.01
N GLN A 96 -26.39 6.60 0.93
CA GLN A 96 -25.15 7.29 0.57
C GLN A 96 -24.82 8.36 1.62
N LYS A 97 -23.55 8.42 2.00
CA LYS A 97 -23.07 9.27 3.09
C LYS A 97 -21.57 9.50 2.96
N ILE A 98 -21.07 10.53 3.62
CA ILE A 98 -19.64 10.67 3.88
C ILE A 98 -19.30 9.84 5.12
N VAL A 99 -18.12 9.24 5.17
CA VAL A 99 -17.61 8.53 6.35
C VAL A 99 -16.25 9.04 6.79
N THR A 100 -15.98 8.99 8.09
CA THR A 100 -14.69 9.38 8.71
C THR A 100 -14.41 8.55 9.98
N PRO A 101 -13.15 8.21 10.31
CA PRO A 101 -12.84 7.56 11.57
C PRO A 101 -12.98 8.53 12.76
N GLU A 102 -13.39 8.02 13.93
CA GLU A 102 -13.50 8.83 15.16
C GLU A 102 -12.16 9.43 15.60
N ILE A 103 -11.05 8.76 15.29
CA ILE A 103 -9.70 9.17 15.65
C ILE A 103 -8.89 9.19 14.35
N SER A 104 -8.36 10.35 13.99
CA SER A 104 -7.67 10.57 12.72
C SER A 104 -6.46 11.49 12.90
N HIS A 105 -5.41 11.24 12.12
CA HIS A 105 -4.36 12.22 11.82
C HIS A 105 -4.68 12.76 10.42
N GLY A 106 -4.77 14.09 10.30
CA GLY A 106 -5.34 14.73 9.12
C GLY A 106 -6.85 14.49 8.92
N THR A 107 -7.37 15.07 7.85
CA THR A 107 -8.77 14.97 7.40
C THR A 107 -8.98 13.70 6.57
N ASN A 108 -9.45 12.63 7.21
CA ASN A 108 -9.76 11.37 6.54
C ASN A 108 -11.27 11.22 6.32
N PHE A 109 -11.81 11.91 5.32
CA PHE A 109 -13.19 11.72 4.86
C PHE A 109 -13.23 11.10 3.46
N THR A 110 -14.18 10.19 3.23
CA THR A 110 -14.46 9.63 1.90
C THR A 110 -15.96 9.42 1.71
N TYR A 111 -16.39 9.26 0.45
CA TYR A 111 -17.79 9.05 0.10
C TYR A 111 -18.13 7.56 0.06
N ASP A 112 -19.14 7.19 0.84
CA ASP A 112 -19.76 5.88 0.80
C ASP A 112 -20.97 5.91 -0.15
N SER A 113 -20.77 5.42 -1.37
CA SER A 113 -21.83 5.28 -2.37
C SER A 113 -22.68 4.02 -2.21
N GLU A 114 -22.25 3.05 -1.39
CA GLU A 114 -22.88 1.73 -1.25
C GLU A 114 -23.73 1.58 0.01
N GLY A 115 -23.60 2.51 0.97
CA GLY A 115 -24.32 2.43 2.23
C GLY A 115 -23.75 1.35 3.17
N LEU A 116 -22.42 1.28 3.25
CA LEU A 116 -21.69 0.33 4.08
C LEU A 116 -22.00 0.50 5.57
N TYR A 117 -21.97 -0.62 6.30
CA TYR A 117 -22.16 -0.62 7.75
C TYR A 117 -20.82 -0.32 8.41
N HIS A 118 -20.87 0.27 9.60
CA HIS A 118 -19.65 0.56 10.35
C HIS A 118 -19.89 0.51 11.85
N LYS A 119 -18.81 0.37 12.62
CA LYS A 119 -18.85 0.43 14.09
C LYS A 119 -18.89 1.88 14.57
N THR A 120 -18.97 2.05 15.89
CA THR A 120 -18.97 3.35 16.57
C THR A 120 -17.70 4.18 16.36
N LYS A 121 -16.59 3.56 15.90
CA LYS A 121 -15.33 4.24 15.59
C LYS A 121 -15.25 4.83 14.18
N VAL A 122 -16.36 4.81 13.46
CA VAL A 122 -16.55 5.49 12.19
C VAL A 122 -17.86 6.28 12.31
N TYR A 123 -17.85 7.50 11.81
CA TYR A 123 -19.00 8.40 11.78
C TYR A 123 -19.50 8.56 10.35
N GLY A 124 -20.83 8.58 10.20
CA GLY A 124 -21.49 8.94 8.96
C GLY A 124 -21.91 10.42 9.00
N VAL A 125 -21.63 11.15 7.93
CA VAL A 125 -22.00 12.55 7.74
C VAL A 125 -22.87 12.65 6.50
N LYS A 126 -23.99 13.37 6.60
CA LYS A 126 -24.94 13.55 5.50
C LYS A 126 -25.44 14.98 5.49
N THR A 127 -25.70 15.50 4.29
CA THR A 127 -26.33 16.80 4.16
C THR A 127 -27.83 16.69 4.39
N ASN A 128 -28.44 17.74 4.95
CA ASN A 128 -29.88 17.85 5.15
C ASN A 128 -30.47 19.05 4.39
N THR A 129 -29.81 19.44 3.31
CA THR A 129 -30.09 20.63 2.51
C THR A 129 -30.07 20.31 1.02
N ASN A 130 -30.70 21.15 0.20
CA ASN A 130 -30.69 21.06 -1.25
C ASN A 130 -29.61 21.94 -1.91
N TYR A 131 -28.94 22.81 -1.16
CA TYR A 131 -27.95 23.76 -1.69
C TYR A 131 -26.50 23.30 -1.48
N ILE A 132 -26.23 22.30 -0.63
CA ILE A 132 -24.91 21.68 -0.47
C ILE A 132 -25.06 20.18 -0.75
N SER A 133 -24.36 19.68 -1.76
CA SER A 133 -24.23 18.24 -1.99
C SER A 133 -23.21 17.62 -1.03
N GLU A 134 -23.31 16.31 -0.78
CA GLU A 134 -22.30 15.60 0.00
C GLU A 134 -20.90 15.73 -0.60
N LYS A 135 -20.77 15.77 -1.94
CA LYS A 135 -19.46 15.91 -2.60
C LYS A 135 -18.88 17.32 -2.45
N TYR A 136 -19.72 18.35 -2.48
CA TYR A 136 -19.28 19.72 -2.16
C TYR A 136 -18.79 19.80 -0.71
N LEU A 137 -19.56 19.23 0.23
CA LEU A 137 -19.15 19.18 1.62
C LEU A 137 -17.85 18.39 1.79
N LEU A 138 -17.71 17.26 1.09
CA LEU A 138 -16.53 16.41 1.13
C LEU A 138 -15.28 17.14 0.66
N ALA A 139 -15.37 17.96 -0.40
CA ALA A 139 -14.28 18.83 -0.84
C ALA A 139 -13.79 19.74 0.28
N ILE A 140 -14.70 20.50 0.89
CA ILE A 140 -14.37 21.47 1.93
C ILE A 140 -13.76 20.80 3.17
N ILE A 141 -14.36 19.72 3.66
CA ILE A 141 -13.93 19.10 4.92
C ILE A 141 -12.67 18.24 4.77
N ASN A 142 -12.16 18.05 3.54
CA ASN A 142 -10.87 17.40 3.33
C ASN A 142 -9.72 18.40 3.15
N THR A 143 -9.99 19.70 3.05
CA THR A 143 -8.96 20.75 2.93
C THR A 143 -8.19 21.01 4.22
N ASP A 144 -7.06 21.69 4.08
CA ASP A 144 -6.21 22.14 5.18
C ASP A 144 -6.93 23.09 6.13
N VAL A 145 -7.97 23.79 5.67
CA VAL A 145 -8.79 24.69 6.52
C VAL A 145 -9.45 23.94 7.68
N LEU A 146 -10.02 22.76 7.42
CA LEU A 146 -10.62 21.96 8.51
C LEU A 146 -9.54 21.41 9.43
N TRP A 147 -8.41 20.96 8.87
CA TRP A 147 -7.33 20.41 9.68
C TRP A 147 -6.74 21.46 10.62
N TYR A 148 -6.42 22.63 10.10
CA TYR A 148 -6.00 23.81 10.88
C TYR A 148 -7.02 24.16 11.95
N PHE A 149 -8.32 24.19 11.61
CA PHE A 149 -9.38 24.44 12.58
C PHE A 149 -9.38 23.41 13.74
N LEU A 150 -9.23 22.12 13.42
CA LEU A 150 -9.21 21.05 14.42
C LEU A 150 -7.95 21.05 15.26
N GLN A 151 -6.79 21.40 14.70
CA GLN A 151 -5.55 21.59 15.46
C GLN A 151 -5.71 22.68 16.54
N ASN A 152 -6.48 23.72 16.25
CA ASN A 152 -6.69 24.86 17.15
C ASN A 152 -7.86 24.69 18.13
N THR A 153 -8.87 23.89 17.81
CA THR A 153 -10.13 23.81 18.59
C THR A 153 -10.49 22.41 19.06
N GLY A 154 -9.91 21.38 18.45
CA GLY A 154 -10.25 19.98 18.66
C GLY A 154 -9.60 19.36 19.88
N TYR A 155 -9.96 18.10 20.16
CA TYR A 155 -9.37 17.32 21.23
C TYR A 155 -8.21 16.47 20.71
N ALA A 156 -6.99 16.92 21.00
CA ALA A 156 -5.75 16.24 20.65
C ALA A 156 -5.53 14.97 21.49
N LEU A 157 -5.04 13.93 20.84
CA LEU A 157 -4.55 12.69 21.39
C LEU A 157 -3.04 12.59 21.15
N ARG A 158 -2.41 11.54 21.70
CA ARG A 158 -0.97 11.33 21.55
C ARG A 158 -0.61 11.10 20.06
N GLY A 159 0.47 11.74 19.61
CA GLY A 159 1.06 11.51 18.28
C GLY A 159 0.35 12.24 17.15
N GLY A 160 -0.20 13.43 17.40
CA GLY A 160 -0.83 14.27 16.37
C GLY A 160 -2.25 13.85 15.97
N TYR A 161 -2.82 12.82 16.60
CA TYR A 161 -4.19 12.39 16.31
C TYR A 161 -5.24 13.29 16.99
N PHE A 162 -6.37 13.51 16.32
CA PHE A 162 -7.50 14.27 16.84
C PHE A 162 -8.79 13.44 16.85
N THR A 163 -9.76 13.86 17.66
CA THR A 163 -11.08 13.22 17.75
C THR A 163 -12.11 13.91 16.84
N PHE A 164 -12.70 13.16 15.92
CA PHE A 164 -13.70 13.60 14.94
C PHE A 164 -15.10 13.19 15.42
N LYS A 165 -15.62 13.93 16.40
CA LYS A 165 -16.99 13.77 16.91
C LYS A 165 -17.84 14.99 16.57
N THR A 166 -19.17 14.81 16.65
CA THR A 166 -20.15 15.88 16.43
C THR A 166 -19.78 17.16 17.20
N ASP A 167 -19.41 17.06 18.48
CA ASP A 167 -19.07 18.25 19.29
C ASP A 167 -17.86 19.03 18.76
N TYR A 168 -16.91 18.37 18.07
CA TYR A 168 -15.70 19.00 17.53
C TYR A 168 -15.85 19.43 16.07
N LEU A 169 -16.67 18.73 15.29
CA LEU A 169 -16.93 19.07 13.89
C LEU A 169 -18.02 20.14 13.74
N HIS A 170 -19.04 20.14 14.61
CA HIS A 170 -20.19 21.04 14.52
C HIS A 170 -19.84 22.54 14.57
N PRO A 171 -18.81 23.01 15.32
CA PRO A 171 -18.47 24.42 15.33
C PRO A 171 -17.76 24.91 14.05
N PHE A 172 -17.31 24.00 13.17
CA PHE A 172 -16.71 24.35 11.88
C PHE A 172 -17.78 24.94 10.95
N SER A 173 -17.47 26.07 10.32
CA SER A 173 -18.38 26.75 9.41
C SER A 173 -18.09 26.32 7.96
N VAL A 174 -19.11 25.87 7.24
CA VAL A 174 -19.00 25.48 5.83
C VAL A 174 -19.51 26.64 4.96
N PRO A 175 -18.72 27.16 4.00
CA PRO A 175 -19.18 28.22 3.11
C PRO A 175 -20.35 27.72 2.27
N LEU A 176 -21.40 28.54 2.22
CA LEU A 176 -22.50 28.31 1.29
C LEU A 176 -21.99 28.57 -0.12
N PRO A 177 -22.36 27.73 -1.11
CA PRO A 177 -22.07 28.08 -2.48
C PRO A 177 -22.78 29.39 -2.83
N PRO A 178 -22.15 30.26 -3.63
CA PRO A 178 -22.80 31.47 -4.10
C PRO A 178 -24.06 31.12 -4.90
N GLU A 179 -25.05 32.03 -4.90
CA GLU A 179 -26.20 31.89 -5.78
C GLU A 179 -25.71 31.91 -7.23
N ALA A 180 -25.75 30.76 -7.89
CA ALA A 180 -25.37 30.65 -9.29
C ALA A 180 -26.21 31.63 -10.11
N ASP A 181 -25.55 32.59 -10.78
CA ASP A 181 -26.20 33.33 -11.87
C ASP A 181 -26.61 32.30 -12.93
N GLU A 182 -27.76 32.48 -13.61
CA GLU A 182 -28.23 31.57 -14.68
C GLU A 182 -27.21 31.42 -15.84
N SER A 183 -26.10 32.16 -15.78
CA SER A 183 -24.91 31.98 -16.60
C SER A 183 -24.41 30.53 -16.55
N LYS A 184 -24.17 29.98 -17.74
CA LYS A 184 -23.90 28.56 -17.96
C LYS A 184 -22.51 28.19 -17.45
N PHE A 185 -22.43 27.56 -16.28
CA PHE A 185 -21.29 26.69 -16.00
C PHE A 185 -21.21 25.62 -17.09
N GLU A 186 -20.23 25.73 -17.97
CA GLU A 186 -20.02 24.75 -19.03
C GLU A 186 -19.16 23.60 -18.47
N ALA A 187 -19.82 22.63 -17.82
CA ALA A 187 -19.14 21.49 -17.18
C ALA A 187 -18.15 20.76 -18.12
N ASP A 188 -18.49 20.62 -19.40
CA ASP A 188 -17.61 19.99 -20.39
C ASP A 188 -16.37 20.84 -20.70
N ALA A 189 -16.52 22.17 -20.74
CA ALA A 189 -15.41 23.09 -20.93
C ALA A 189 -14.51 23.11 -19.68
N PHE A 190 -15.11 23.08 -18.48
CA PHE A 190 -14.39 22.95 -17.22
C PHE A 190 -13.57 21.65 -17.18
N LYS A 191 -14.20 20.50 -17.45
CA LYS A 191 -13.51 19.20 -17.52
C LYS A 191 -12.36 19.18 -18.54
N SER A 192 -12.55 19.84 -19.68
CA SER A 192 -11.50 19.96 -20.71
C SER A 192 -10.31 20.81 -20.26
N LYS A 193 -10.53 21.85 -19.45
CA LYS A 193 -9.46 22.63 -18.82
C LYS A 193 -8.79 21.84 -17.70
N TYR A 194 -9.59 21.19 -16.85
CA TYR A 194 -9.13 20.31 -15.78
C TYR A 194 -8.21 19.20 -16.29
N GLU A 195 -8.57 18.49 -17.36
CA GLU A 195 -7.69 17.43 -17.89
C GLU A 195 -6.33 17.98 -18.35
N LYS A 196 -6.28 19.18 -18.92
CA LYS A 196 -5.00 19.82 -19.30
C LYS A 196 -4.19 20.24 -18.09
N TYR A 197 -4.85 20.77 -17.07
CA TYR A 197 -4.22 21.17 -15.83
C TYR A 197 -3.64 19.96 -15.08
N VAL A 198 -4.47 18.94 -14.86
CA VAL A 198 -4.09 17.74 -14.10
C VAL A 198 -2.96 16.95 -14.78
N THR A 199 -2.89 16.99 -16.11
CA THR A 199 -1.78 16.40 -16.90
C THR A 199 -0.55 17.29 -17.03
N GLY A 200 -0.61 18.54 -16.56
CA GLY A 200 0.53 19.47 -16.55
C GLY A 200 0.76 20.19 -17.87
N ALA A 201 -0.23 20.13 -18.77
CA ALA A 201 -0.21 20.88 -20.02
C ALA A 201 -0.53 22.37 -19.81
N THR A 202 -1.10 22.74 -18.67
CA THR A 202 -1.41 24.13 -18.28
C THR A 202 -1.26 24.30 -16.77
N ASP A 203 -0.98 25.52 -16.32
CA ASP A 203 -0.94 25.88 -14.90
C ASP A 203 -2.35 26.21 -14.35
N ILE A 204 -2.45 26.35 -13.03
CA ILE A 204 -3.70 26.64 -12.32
C ILE A 204 -4.39 27.94 -12.80
N GLY A 205 -3.62 28.92 -13.28
CA GLY A 205 -4.14 30.18 -13.83
C GLY A 205 -5.00 30.04 -15.10
N VAL A 206 -5.20 28.83 -15.63
CA VAL A 206 -6.19 28.55 -16.70
C VAL A 206 -7.64 28.69 -16.21
N PHE A 207 -7.84 28.61 -14.90
CA PHE A 207 -9.12 28.83 -14.26
C PHE A 207 -9.27 30.30 -13.85
N ASP A 208 -10.41 30.88 -14.20
CA ASP A 208 -10.76 32.22 -13.75
C ASP A 208 -11.33 32.12 -12.33
N GLN A 209 -10.67 32.75 -11.36
CA GLN A 209 -10.94 32.59 -9.93
C GLN A 209 -12.38 33.01 -9.59
N THR A 210 -12.84 34.14 -10.14
CA THR A 210 -14.24 34.59 -9.99
C THR A 210 -15.24 33.59 -10.56
N THR A 211 -14.94 32.98 -11.72
CA THR A 211 -15.78 31.92 -12.30
C THR A 211 -15.79 30.67 -11.42
N LEU A 212 -14.65 30.28 -10.82
CA LEU A 212 -14.58 29.13 -9.92
C LEU A 212 -15.40 29.35 -8.66
N GLU A 213 -15.22 30.50 -8.01
CA GLU A 213 -15.97 30.89 -6.82
C GLU A 213 -17.48 30.83 -7.10
N GLN A 214 -17.94 31.50 -8.17
CA GLN A 214 -19.36 31.58 -8.56
C GLN A 214 -20.00 30.24 -8.92
N ASN A 215 -19.21 29.21 -9.23
CA ASN A 215 -19.69 27.91 -9.67
C ASN A 215 -19.13 26.75 -8.81
N ALA A 216 -18.72 27.05 -7.58
CA ALA A 216 -18.11 26.06 -6.70
C ALA A 216 -19.06 24.89 -6.35
N ASP A 217 -20.38 25.14 -6.35
CA ASP A 217 -21.42 24.12 -6.18
C ASP A 217 -21.38 23.01 -7.24
N GLN A 218 -20.86 23.33 -8.43
CA GLN A 218 -20.72 22.41 -9.55
C GLN A 218 -19.26 21.96 -9.75
N ALA A 219 -18.29 22.86 -9.57
CA ALA A 219 -16.87 22.56 -9.75
C ALA A 219 -16.35 21.60 -8.67
N LEU A 220 -16.59 21.85 -7.38
CA LEU A 220 -16.05 21.02 -6.29
C LEU A 220 -16.55 19.56 -6.34
N PRO A 221 -17.83 19.26 -6.63
CA PRO A 221 -18.27 17.89 -6.83
C PRO A 221 -17.58 17.17 -7.99
N ILE A 222 -17.32 17.88 -9.10
CA ILE A 222 -16.59 17.31 -10.25
C ILE A 222 -15.16 16.96 -9.84
N LEU A 223 -14.46 17.89 -9.18
CA LEU A 223 -13.09 17.66 -8.71
C LEU A 223 -13.02 16.52 -7.69
N THR A 224 -13.98 16.46 -6.76
CA THR A 224 -14.11 15.35 -5.80
C THR A 224 -14.27 14.00 -6.50
N ASP A 225 -15.08 13.93 -7.55
CA ASP A 225 -15.25 12.70 -8.33
C ASP A 225 -13.97 12.31 -9.07
N GLU A 226 -13.27 13.26 -9.68
CA GLU A 226 -12.01 13.00 -10.37
C GLU A 226 -10.90 12.60 -9.40
N PHE A 227 -10.83 13.23 -8.21
CA PHE A 227 -9.90 12.84 -7.15
C PHE A 227 -10.13 11.38 -6.74
N MET A 228 -11.37 11.02 -6.37
CA MET A 228 -11.70 9.64 -5.98
C MET A 228 -11.43 8.64 -7.11
N HIS A 229 -11.65 9.04 -8.36
CA HIS A 229 -11.36 8.21 -9.54
C HIS A 229 -9.87 7.98 -9.75
N HIS A 230 -9.05 9.03 -9.67
CA HIS A 230 -7.59 8.91 -9.75
C HIS A 230 -7.05 8.07 -8.59
N ARG A 231 -7.56 8.30 -7.37
CA ARG A 231 -7.21 7.51 -6.18
C ARG A 231 -7.57 6.04 -6.36
N SER A 232 -8.80 5.72 -6.75
CA SER A 232 -9.23 4.34 -6.98
C SER A 232 -8.39 3.64 -8.06
N LYS A 233 -8.04 4.34 -9.15
CA LYS A 233 -7.14 3.77 -10.17
C LYS A 233 -5.76 3.48 -9.61
N ARG A 234 -5.20 4.39 -8.80
CA ARG A 234 -3.87 4.22 -8.18
C ARG A 234 -3.86 3.00 -7.26
N GLU A 235 -4.86 2.88 -6.39
CA GLU A 235 -4.97 1.76 -5.45
C GLU A 235 -5.24 0.41 -6.15
N SER A 236 -5.75 0.42 -7.38
CA SER A 236 -5.93 -0.81 -8.17
C SER A 236 -4.64 -1.35 -8.79
N LEU A 237 -3.54 -0.59 -8.77
CA LEU A 237 -2.25 -1.01 -9.31
C LEU A 237 -1.52 -1.94 -8.35
N ASN A 238 -0.95 -3.03 -8.86
CA ASN A 238 -0.10 -3.89 -8.05
C ASN A 238 1.33 -3.28 -7.97
N LEU A 239 1.69 -2.73 -6.82
CA LEU A 239 3.04 -2.17 -6.58
C LEU A 239 3.97 -3.14 -5.84
N ALA A 240 3.56 -4.39 -5.63
CA ALA A 240 4.41 -5.42 -5.03
C ALA A 240 5.37 -5.95 -6.10
N VAL A 241 6.62 -5.48 -6.07
CA VAL A 241 7.68 -5.85 -7.02
C VAL A 241 7.77 -7.36 -7.26
N LEU A 242 7.65 -8.18 -6.19
CA LEU A 242 7.73 -9.63 -6.27
C LEU A 242 6.60 -10.28 -7.08
N ASP A 243 5.43 -9.66 -7.13
CA ASP A 243 4.29 -10.19 -7.89
C ASP A 243 4.46 -10.00 -9.41
N HIS A 244 5.30 -9.05 -9.83
CA HIS A 244 5.67 -8.86 -11.23
C HIS A 244 6.72 -9.86 -11.70
N PHE A 245 7.41 -10.50 -10.76
CA PHE A 245 8.35 -11.56 -11.06
C PHE A 245 7.63 -12.92 -11.08
N GLY A 246 7.77 -13.64 -12.20
CA GLY A 246 7.21 -14.98 -12.36
C GLY A 246 8.00 -16.06 -11.61
N SER A 247 7.83 -17.31 -12.05
CA SER A 247 8.74 -18.38 -11.64
C SER A 247 10.09 -18.19 -12.32
N TYR A 248 11.13 -17.90 -11.56
CA TYR A 248 12.50 -17.84 -12.06
C TYR A 248 12.95 -19.22 -12.55
N SER A 249 13.51 -19.28 -13.77
CA SER A 249 14.26 -20.44 -14.21
C SER A 249 15.76 -20.26 -13.94
N ASP A 250 16.40 -21.38 -13.61
CA ASP A 250 17.84 -21.50 -13.53
C ASP A 250 18.44 -21.21 -14.91
N GLY A 251 19.27 -20.16 -15.00
CA GLY A 251 20.02 -19.79 -16.20
C GLY A 251 21.31 -20.61 -16.37
N PRO A 252 22.30 -20.10 -17.12
CA PRO A 252 23.57 -20.79 -17.29
C PRO A 252 24.40 -20.79 -15.99
N THR A 253 25.29 -21.78 -15.83
CA THR A 253 26.26 -21.75 -14.74
C THR A 253 27.40 -20.78 -15.03
N LEU A 254 28.13 -20.33 -14.02
CA LEU A 254 29.34 -19.51 -14.22
C LEU A 254 30.37 -20.19 -15.15
N ALA A 255 30.34 -21.52 -15.30
CA ALA A 255 31.20 -22.23 -16.24
C ALA A 255 30.74 -22.11 -17.71
N ASP A 256 29.46 -21.86 -17.94
CA ASP A 256 28.82 -21.82 -19.25
C ASP A 256 28.65 -20.39 -19.81
N VAL A 257 28.96 -19.37 -19.00
CA VAL A 257 28.88 -17.95 -19.38
C VAL A 257 30.24 -17.41 -19.80
N GLY A 258 30.28 -16.75 -20.95
CA GLY A 258 31.50 -16.19 -21.54
C GLY A 258 32.61 -17.23 -21.72
N LEU A 259 33.85 -16.77 -21.66
CA LEU A 259 35.06 -17.60 -21.66
C LEU A 259 35.69 -17.58 -20.27
N THR A 260 35.57 -18.71 -19.54
CA THR A 260 36.18 -18.88 -18.22
C THR A 260 37.66 -19.23 -18.32
N GLN A 261 38.48 -18.55 -17.51
CA GLN A 261 39.92 -18.73 -17.43
C GLN A 261 40.36 -18.82 -15.96
N PRO A 262 41.37 -19.65 -15.64
CA PRO A 262 42.04 -19.53 -14.35
C PRO A 262 42.71 -18.15 -14.25
N PRO A 263 42.59 -17.43 -13.12
CA PRO A 263 43.36 -16.22 -12.89
C PRO A 263 44.88 -16.46 -12.95
N GLU A 264 45.67 -15.40 -13.15
CA GLU A 264 47.12 -15.51 -13.13
C GLU A 264 47.61 -16.06 -11.79
N ASP A 265 48.59 -16.98 -11.83
CA ASP A 265 49.18 -17.65 -10.67
C ASP A 265 48.19 -18.41 -9.75
N SER A 266 46.97 -18.71 -10.22
CA SER A 266 45.94 -19.35 -9.39
C SER A 266 46.16 -20.85 -9.15
N ALA A 267 47.15 -21.48 -9.79
CA ALA A 267 47.34 -22.94 -9.76
C ALA A 267 47.71 -23.46 -8.37
N ASP A 268 48.51 -22.68 -7.63
CA ASP A 268 48.94 -23.00 -6.26
C ASP A 268 48.01 -22.40 -5.20
N SER A 269 46.92 -21.75 -5.62
CA SER A 269 45.95 -21.14 -4.71
C SER A 269 45.28 -22.18 -3.81
N ILE A 270 45.07 -21.81 -2.55
CA ILE A 270 44.26 -22.57 -1.60
C ILE A 270 42.84 -22.84 -2.12
N LEU A 271 42.32 -21.97 -3.00
CA LEU A 271 40.99 -22.11 -3.60
C LEU A 271 40.87 -23.34 -4.51
N GLN A 272 41.98 -23.83 -5.06
CA GLN A 272 42.04 -25.04 -5.89
C GLN A 272 42.16 -26.33 -5.06
N GLN A 273 42.34 -26.22 -3.74
CA GLN A 273 42.53 -27.39 -2.87
C GLN A 273 41.21 -28.08 -2.53
N THR A 274 41.29 -29.38 -2.28
CA THR A 274 40.18 -30.22 -1.80
C THR A 274 40.27 -30.46 -0.30
N THR A 275 39.24 -31.07 0.28
CA THR A 275 39.29 -31.45 1.71
C THR A 275 40.25 -32.60 2.02
N GLU A 276 40.82 -33.26 1.01
CA GLU A 276 41.94 -34.21 1.21
C GLU A 276 43.25 -33.49 1.52
N GLN A 277 43.45 -32.31 0.92
CA GLN A 277 44.63 -31.48 1.12
C GLN A 277 44.44 -30.55 2.32
N LYS A 278 43.23 -30.01 2.50
CA LYS A 278 42.92 -29.06 3.57
C LYS A 278 41.55 -29.33 4.19
N PRO A 279 41.50 -30.05 5.33
CA PRO A 279 40.25 -30.34 6.02
C PRO A 279 39.47 -29.07 6.41
N ASN A 280 38.14 -29.14 6.37
CA ASN A 280 37.23 -28.04 6.72
C ASN A 280 37.33 -26.78 5.84
N LEU A 281 37.92 -26.87 4.64
CA LEU A 281 38.01 -25.76 3.70
C LEU A 281 36.63 -25.34 3.16
N ARG A 282 36.33 -24.05 3.26
CA ARG A 282 35.09 -23.42 2.75
C ARG A 282 35.32 -21.99 2.28
N VAL A 283 34.41 -21.49 1.45
CA VAL A 283 34.35 -20.07 1.08
C VAL A 283 33.93 -19.23 2.29
N GLY A 284 34.54 -18.05 2.45
CA GLY A 284 34.10 -17.02 3.40
C GLY A 284 33.19 -16.01 2.72
N GLU A 285 33.77 -15.10 1.96
CA GLU A 285 33.11 -14.04 1.20
C GLU A 285 33.48 -14.13 -0.28
N ALA A 286 32.66 -13.51 -1.12
CA ALA A 286 32.92 -13.32 -2.53
C ALA A 286 32.80 -11.85 -2.91
N SER A 287 33.72 -11.39 -3.75
CA SER A 287 33.67 -10.07 -4.38
C SER A 287 33.95 -10.20 -5.87
N VAL A 288 33.42 -9.27 -6.65
CA VAL A 288 33.64 -9.22 -8.10
C VAL A 288 34.33 -7.92 -8.45
N VAL A 289 35.41 -8.02 -9.21
CA VAL A 289 36.16 -6.87 -9.74
C VAL A 289 35.86 -6.75 -11.23
N ARG A 290 35.33 -5.59 -11.64
CA ARG A 290 35.10 -5.29 -13.05
C ARG A 290 36.38 -4.80 -13.71
N GLU A 291 37.02 -5.64 -14.52
CA GLU A 291 38.23 -5.26 -15.28
C GLU A 291 37.87 -4.42 -16.52
N SER A 292 36.73 -4.72 -17.14
CA SER A 292 36.14 -4.00 -18.27
C SER A 292 34.66 -4.37 -18.44
N ASP A 293 33.96 -3.74 -19.39
CA ASP A 293 32.55 -4.04 -19.69
C ASP A 293 32.32 -5.52 -20.06
N SER A 294 33.34 -6.21 -20.59
CA SER A 294 33.26 -7.61 -21.02
C SER A 294 34.14 -8.56 -20.19
N THR A 295 34.65 -8.13 -19.04
CA THR A 295 35.57 -8.94 -18.22
C THR A 295 35.42 -8.70 -16.73
N VAL A 296 35.25 -9.79 -15.99
CA VAL A 296 35.14 -9.81 -14.53
C VAL A 296 36.16 -10.78 -13.92
N GLU A 297 36.68 -10.42 -12.75
CA GLU A 297 37.43 -11.33 -11.87
C GLU A 297 36.64 -11.54 -10.59
N ILE A 298 36.25 -12.79 -10.32
CA ILE A 298 35.63 -13.19 -9.07
C ILE A 298 36.73 -13.56 -8.09
N GLN A 299 36.71 -12.93 -6.92
CA GLN A 299 37.62 -13.18 -5.81
C GLN A 299 36.86 -13.84 -4.67
N LEU A 300 37.50 -14.81 -4.01
CA LEU A 300 36.96 -15.51 -2.85
C LEU A 300 37.94 -15.44 -1.68
N THR A 301 37.43 -15.34 -0.46
CA THR A 301 38.22 -15.66 0.73
C THR A 301 38.05 -17.15 1.09
N ALA A 302 39.13 -17.77 1.59
CA ALA A 302 39.13 -19.16 2.02
C ALA A 302 39.18 -19.26 3.55
N ARG A 303 38.16 -19.88 4.14
CA ARG A 303 38.12 -20.19 5.57
C ARG A 303 38.51 -21.63 5.82
N TYR A 304 39.46 -21.85 6.73
CA TYR A 304 39.96 -23.17 7.10
C TYR A 304 40.46 -23.20 8.54
N LYS A 305 40.65 -24.40 9.09
CA LYS A 305 41.31 -24.59 10.39
C LYS A 305 42.81 -24.78 10.18
N PRO A 306 43.67 -23.91 10.73
CA PRO A 306 45.12 -24.07 10.60
C PRO A 306 45.60 -25.30 11.38
N ASP A 307 46.66 -25.96 10.90
CA ASP A 307 47.28 -27.09 11.62
C ASP A 307 48.03 -26.63 12.89
N ASP A 308 48.42 -25.35 12.92
CA ASP A 308 49.05 -24.67 14.05
C ASP A 308 48.20 -23.45 14.43
N GLU A 309 47.35 -23.60 15.44
CA GLU A 309 46.42 -22.55 15.90
C GLU A 309 47.16 -21.34 16.51
N ASP A 310 48.40 -21.51 17.00
CA ASP A 310 49.18 -20.42 17.61
C ASP A 310 49.84 -19.49 16.56
N ALA A 311 49.87 -19.91 15.29
CA ALA A 311 50.49 -19.18 14.19
C ALA A 311 49.51 -18.26 13.43
N TYR A 312 48.21 -18.34 13.71
CA TYR A 312 47.15 -17.62 12.99
C TYR A 312 46.14 -17.01 13.94
N GLU A 313 45.58 -15.86 13.58
CA GLU A 313 44.41 -15.32 14.27
C GLU A 313 43.17 -16.13 13.84
N THR A 314 42.57 -16.85 14.79
CA THR A 314 41.37 -17.65 14.53
C THR A 314 40.12 -17.08 15.20
N ASP A 315 38.97 -17.27 14.58
CA ASP A 315 37.68 -16.95 15.17
C ASP A 315 37.31 -17.86 16.37
N GLN A 316 36.16 -17.61 16.99
CA GLN A 316 35.64 -18.43 18.10
C GLN A 316 35.40 -19.91 17.76
N TRP A 317 35.46 -20.30 16.48
CA TRP A 317 35.27 -21.66 15.96
C TRP A 317 36.57 -22.29 15.46
N GLY A 318 37.71 -21.60 15.61
CA GLY A 318 39.05 -22.04 15.21
C GLY A 318 39.34 -21.90 13.72
N TYR A 319 38.63 -21.03 13.01
CA TYR A 319 38.88 -20.76 11.59
C TYR A 319 39.74 -19.51 11.40
N THR A 320 40.72 -19.59 10.52
CA THR A 320 41.37 -18.43 9.91
C THR A 320 40.78 -18.19 8.52
N GLU A 321 40.90 -16.97 8.03
CA GLU A 321 40.44 -16.54 6.71
C GLU A 321 41.59 -15.94 5.92
N THR A 322 41.61 -16.15 4.60
CA THR A 322 42.59 -15.49 3.72
C THR A 322 42.09 -14.11 3.32
N GLU A 323 43.02 -13.25 2.88
CA GLU A 323 42.66 -12.12 2.02
C GLU A 323 41.89 -12.60 0.77
N PRO A 324 41.14 -11.72 0.09
CA PRO A 324 40.49 -12.05 -1.17
C PRO A 324 41.50 -12.57 -2.20
N LEU A 325 41.27 -13.77 -2.72
CA LEU A 325 42.12 -14.41 -3.71
C LEU A 325 41.36 -14.56 -5.03
N PRO A 326 42.01 -14.33 -6.19
CA PRO A 326 41.41 -14.58 -7.50
C PRO A 326 40.97 -16.04 -7.64
N ALA A 327 39.67 -16.24 -7.90
CA ALA A 327 39.05 -17.56 -7.99
C ALA A 327 38.70 -17.95 -9.43
N LEU A 328 38.11 -17.01 -10.18
CA LEU A 328 37.65 -17.26 -11.54
C LEU A 328 37.66 -15.95 -12.33
N ARG A 329 38.28 -15.97 -13.50
CA ARG A 329 38.27 -14.84 -14.42
C ARG A 329 37.40 -15.19 -15.62
N ILE A 330 36.46 -14.32 -15.98
CA ILE A 330 35.52 -14.56 -17.09
C ILE A 330 35.62 -13.41 -18.08
N THR A 331 35.83 -13.78 -19.34
CA THR A 331 36.03 -12.86 -20.49
C THR A 331 34.94 -13.08 -21.53
N ASP A 332 34.90 -12.27 -22.58
CA ASP A 332 33.91 -12.35 -23.67
C ASP A 332 32.45 -12.24 -23.19
N LEU A 333 32.24 -11.50 -22.11
CA LEU A 333 30.90 -11.22 -21.56
C LEU A 333 30.21 -10.10 -22.35
N THR A 334 28.89 -10.19 -22.45
CA THR A 334 28.07 -9.00 -22.68
C THR A 334 28.09 -8.12 -21.42
N GLU A 335 27.81 -6.82 -21.59
CA GLU A 335 27.74 -5.87 -20.47
C GLU A 335 26.76 -6.35 -19.39
N THR A 336 25.58 -6.82 -19.80
CA THR A 336 24.55 -7.37 -18.92
C THR A 336 24.98 -8.64 -18.19
N GLU A 337 25.71 -9.56 -18.82
CA GLU A 337 26.25 -10.75 -18.13
C GLU A 337 27.27 -10.35 -17.07
N GLY A 338 28.13 -9.36 -17.35
CA GLY A 338 29.06 -8.84 -16.36
C GLY A 338 28.35 -8.18 -15.19
N ASP A 339 27.32 -7.35 -15.45
CA ASP A 339 26.54 -6.69 -14.39
C ASP A 339 25.81 -7.71 -13.51
N LEU A 340 25.27 -8.75 -14.16
CA LEU A 340 24.62 -9.84 -13.44
C LEU A 340 25.60 -10.58 -12.53
N ILE A 341 26.79 -10.92 -13.03
CA ILE A 341 27.81 -11.62 -12.23
C ILE A 341 28.22 -10.74 -11.04
N GLU A 342 28.46 -9.46 -11.28
CA GLU A 342 28.87 -8.49 -10.27
C GLU A 342 27.85 -8.34 -9.13
N ALA A 343 26.56 -8.24 -9.48
CA ALA A 343 25.50 -8.10 -8.50
C ALA A 343 25.11 -9.42 -7.82
N PHE A 344 25.06 -10.53 -8.56
CA PHE A 344 24.45 -11.78 -8.08
C PHE A 344 25.41 -12.69 -7.33
N VAL A 345 26.68 -12.79 -7.77
CA VAL A 345 27.62 -13.76 -7.19
C VAL A 345 27.90 -13.51 -5.70
N PRO A 346 28.12 -12.27 -5.22
CA PRO A 346 28.31 -12.02 -3.79
C PRO A 346 27.12 -12.47 -2.95
N VAL A 347 25.90 -12.15 -3.40
CA VAL A 347 24.65 -12.52 -2.72
C VAL A 347 24.47 -14.03 -2.67
N ALA A 348 24.74 -14.71 -3.79
CA ALA A 348 24.58 -16.17 -3.87
C ALA A 348 25.60 -16.93 -3.01
N VAL A 349 26.81 -16.37 -2.84
CA VAL A 349 27.83 -16.94 -1.95
C VAL A 349 27.49 -16.71 -0.48
N ASP A 350 26.97 -15.53 -0.12
CA ASP A 350 26.57 -15.19 1.25
C ASP A 350 25.37 -16.04 1.73
N GLU A 351 24.34 -16.21 0.88
CA GLU A 351 23.18 -17.05 1.19
C GLU A 351 23.58 -18.53 1.36
N ALA A 352 24.53 -19.00 0.53
CA ALA A 352 25.13 -20.33 0.61
C ALA A 352 24.09 -21.49 0.63
N GLY A 353 24.40 -22.63 1.26
CA GLY A 353 23.37 -23.62 1.63
C GLY A 353 22.71 -24.41 0.49
N GLY A 354 23.12 -24.20 -0.76
CA GLY A 354 22.49 -24.74 -1.97
C GLY A 354 21.75 -23.70 -2.81
N PHE A 355 21.70 -22.43 -2.38
CA PHE A 355 21.15 -21.34 -3.17
C PHE A 355 21.89 -21.21 -4.50
N ALA A 356 21.16 -21.02 -5.60
CA ALA A 356 21.72 -20.94 -6.96
C ALA A 356 22.66 -22.12 -7.32
N GLY A 357 22.45 -23.31 -6.73
CA GLY A 357 23.33 -24.47 -6.93
C GLY A 357 24.70 -24.38 -6.24
N PHE A 358 24.99 -23.28 -5.53
CA PHE A 358 26.25 -23.05 -4.85
C PHE A 358 26.34 -23.79 -3.51
N ARG A 359 27.55 -24.24 -3.17
CA ARG A 359 27.86 -24.91 -1.90
C ARG A 359 29.18 -24.37 -1.39
N GLU A 360 29.19 -23.82 -0.19
CA GLU A 360 30.35 -23.11 0.36
C GLU A 360 31.52 -24.04 0.73
N THR A 361 31.26 -25.31 0.99
CA THR A 361 32.29 -26.26 1.47
C THR A 361 32.90 -27.09 0.34
N ALA A 362 34.23 -27.13 0.29
CA ALA A 362 34.99 -28.03 -0.57
C ALA A 362 34.68 -29.51 -0.23
N THR A 363 34.87 -30.40 -1.18
CA THR A 363 34.77 -31.86 -0.92
C THR A 363 36.09 -32.53 -1.25
N LYS A 364 36.15 -33.85 -1.07
CA LYS A 364 37.33 -34.63 -1.47
C LYS A 364 37.61 -34.53 -2.97
N THR A 365 36.60 -34.21 -3.77
CA THR A 365 36.66 -34.23 -5.24
C THR A 365 36.35 -32.89 -5.90
N ASN A 366 35.97 -31.87 -5.13
CA ASN A 366 35.64 -30.54 -5.67
C ASN A 366 36.30 -29.47 -4.81
N SER A 367 37.11 -28.63 -5.43
CA SER A 367 37.71 -27.42 -4.84
C SER A 367 36.68 -26.30 -4.65
N LEU A 368 37.07 -25.19 -4.04
CA LEU A 368 36.20 -24.01 -3.91
C LEU A 368 35.90 -23.39 -5.28
N VAL A 369 36.86 -23.41 -6.21
CA VAL A 369 36.65 -22.96 -7.59
C VAL A 369 35.67 -23.88 -8.33
N ASP A 370 35.73 -25.20 -8.13
CA ASP A 370 34.76 -26.14 -8.70
C ASP A 370 33.34 -25.93 -8.16
N ARG A 371 33.22 -25.45 -6.92
CA ARG A 371 31.93 -25.04 -6.33
C ARG A 371 31.42 -23.76 -6.96
N LEU A 372 32.28 -22.75 -7.09
CA LEU A 372 31.92 -21.47 -7.70
C LEU A 372 31.47 -21.66 -9.15
N ARG A 373 32.18 -22.48 -9.94
CA ARG A 373 31.81 -22.79 -11.34
C ARG A 373 30.42 -23.41 -11.50
N LYS A 374 29.87 -24.02 -10.45
CA LYS A 374 28.53 -24.63 -10.44
C LYS A 374 27.42 -23.68 -10.00
N LEU A 375 27.78 -22.46 -9.61
CA LEU A 375 26.80 -21.41 -9.30
C LEU A 375 26.04 -21.07 -10.58
N THR A 376 24.73 -21.15 -10.50
CA THR A 376 23.78 -20.89 -11.58
C THR A 376 23.35 -19.42 -11.52
N LEU A 377 23.48 -18.69 -12.61
CA LEU A 377 22.97 -17.33 -12.72
C LEU A 377 21.46 -17.36 -13.01
N PRO A 378 20.68 -16.36 -12.57
CA PRO A 378 19.28 -16.26 -12.98
C PRO A 378 19.19 -15.95 -14.48
N ALA A 379 18.16 -16.47 -15.15
CA ALA A 379 17.88 -16.08 -16.53
C ALA A 379 17.46 -14.60 -16.57
N VAL A 380 18.30 -13.76 -17.18
CA VAL A 380 18.05 -12.30 -17.28
C VAL A 380 16.70 -12.01 -17.93
N ASP A 381 16.34 -12.77 -18.95
CA ASP A 381 15.08 -12.58 -19.68
C ASP A 381 13.85 -12.85 -18.79
N ASP A 382 13.93 -13.78 -17.83
CA ASP A 382 12.83 -14.06 -16.88
C ASP A 382 12.61 -12.92 -15.88
N ALA A 383 13.68 -12.18 -15.55
CA ALA A 383 13.63 -11.04 -14.65
C ALA A 383 13.33 -9.72 -15.40
N ARG A 384 13.77 -9.58 -16.65
CA ARG A 384 13.63 -8.35 -17.43
C ARG A 384 12.17 -7.99 -17.65
N ASP A 385 11.36 -8.93 -18.12
CA ASP A 385 9.96 -8.66 -18.44
C ASP A 385 9.16 -8.27 -17.18
N GLY A 386 9.44 -8.94 -16.05
CA GLY A 386 8.84 -8.60 -14.75
C GLY A 386 9.26 -7.21 -14.26
N LEU A 387 10.54 -6.86 -14.38
CA LEU A 387 11.03 -5.54 -14.01
C LEU A 387 10.45 -4.43 -14.90
N VAL A 388 10.35 -4.66 -16.22
CA VAL A 388 9.72 -3.71 -17.15
C VAL A 388 8.26 -3.49 -16.79
N SER A 389 7.49 -4.56 -16.59
CA SER A 389 6.08 -4.49 -16.14
C SER A 389 5.94 -3.72 -14.82
N TYR A 390 6.82 -3.99 -13.85
CA TYR A 390 6.82 -3.29 -12.57
C TYR A 390 7.10 -1.79 -12.76
N MET A 391 8.13 -1.44 -13.53
CA MET A 391 8.49 -0.05 -13.81
C MET A 391 7.37 0.71 -14.51
N GLU A 392 6.72 0.12 -15.52
CA GLU A 392 5.55 0.72 -16.18
C GLU A 392 4.38 0.95 -15.19
N THR A 393 4.19 0.00 -14.27
CA THR A 393 3.15 0.12 -13.23
C THR A 393 3.47 1.22 -12.22
N VAL A 394 4.74 1.36 -11.82
CA VAL A 394 5.22 2.44 -10.95
C VAL A 394 5.08 3.78 -11.64
N GLU A 395 5.51 3.92 -12.89
CA GLU A 395 5.35 5.15 -13.67
C GLU A 395 3.88 5.57 -13.75
N ARG A 396 2.98 4.61 -13.99
CA ARG A 396 1.54 4.88 -13.99
C ARG A 396 0.99 5.29 -12.62
N ALA A 397 1.54 4.75 -11.54
CA ALA A 397 1.17 5.15 -10.19
C ALA A 397 1.63 6.58 -9.87
N ASP A 398 2.85 6.93 -10.27
CA ASP A 398 3.41 8.28 -10.11
C ASP A 398 2.62 9.31 -10.92
N GLU A 399 2.23 8.98 -12.15
CA GLU A 399 1.34 9.82 -12.97
C GLU A 399 0.00 10.08 -12.26
N LEU A 400 -0.59 9.05 -11.65
CA LEU A 400 -1.86 9.18 -10.93
C LEU A 400 -1.70 9.98 -9.64
N GLU A 401 -0.57 9.84 -8.94
CA GLU A 401 -0.28 10.62 -7.74
C GLU A 401 -0.12 12.11 -8.06
N ALA A 402 0.62 12.44 -9.12
CA ALA A 402 0.73 13.83 -9.59
C ALA A 402 -0.63 14.42 -9.99
N LYS A 403 -1.53 13.60 -10.56
CA LYS A 403 -2.89 14.03 -10.85
C LYS A 403 -3.70 14.29 -9.57
N ILE A 404 -3.56 13.44 -8.57
CA ILE A 404 -4.21 13.60 -7.27
C ILE A 404 -3.75 14.89 -6.59
N GLU A 405 -2.43 15.12 -6.51
CA GLU A 405 -1.82 16.31 -5.90
C GLU A 405 -2.34 17.60 -6.56
N ARG A 406 -2.30 17.70 -7.89
CA ARG A 406 -2.84 18.88 -8.60
C ARG A 406 -4.33 19.09 -8.37
N THR A 407 -5.10 18.01 -8.27
CA THR A 407 -6.54 18.11 -7.99
C THR A 407 -6.76 18.65 -6.58
N ASP A 408 -5.92 18.24 -5.64
CA ASP A 408 -5.91 18.74 -4.26
C ASP A 408 -5.64 20.24 -4.23
N GLU A 409 -4.54 20.69 -4.86
CA GLU A 409 -4.18 22.10 -4.98
C GLU A 409 -5.33 22.95 -5.54
N LEU A 410 -6.03 22.43 -6.56
CA LEU A 410 -7.16 23.14 -7.15
C LEU A 410 -8.40 23.17 -6.25
N ILE A 411 -8.64 22.11 -5.46
CA ILE A 411 -9.72 22.11 -4.47
C ILE A 411 -9.40 23.14 -3.38
N ASP A 412 -8.18 23.14 -2.86
CA ASP A 412 -7.75 24.04 -1.79
C ASP A 412 -7.83 25.50 -2.25
N GLU A 413 -7.34 25.83 -3.45
CA GLU A 413 -7.47 27.17 -4.06
C GLU A 413 -8.93 27.66 -4.11
N ILE A 414 -9.86 26.80 -4.55
CA ILE A 414 -11.28 27.14 -4.60
C ILE A 414 -11.84 27.35 -3.19
N VAL A 415 -11.45 26.50 -2.24
CA VAL A 415 -11.95 26.58 -0.87
C VAL A 415 -11.40 27.81 -0.14
N TYR A 416 -10.12 28.16 -0.33
CA TYR A 416 -9.52 29.36 0.23
C TYR A 416 -10.25 30.62 -0.26
N GLU A 417 -10.58 30.70 -1.55
CA GLU A 417 -11.38 31.79 -2.10
C GLU A 417 -12.79 31.84 -1.49
N LEU A 418 -13.45 30.70 -1.31
CA LEU A 418 -14.77 30.63 -0.67
C LEU A 418 -14.77 31.11 0.80
N TYR A 419 -13.65 30.94 1.50
CA TYR A 419 -13.45 31.49 2.85
C TYR A 419 -12.97 32.95 2.83
N GLY A 420 -12.56 33.47 1.67
CA GLY A 420 -12.00 34.80 1.51
C GLY A 420 -10.66 34.96 2.21
N LEU A 421 -9.84 33.90 2.23
CA LEU A 421 -8.52 33.94 2.86
C LEU A 421 -7.56 34.77 2.02
N THR A 422 -6.72 35.54 2.70
CA THR A 422 -5.60 36.26 2.08
C THR A 422 -4.38 35.36 1.90
N ASP A 423 -3.47 35.71 0.99
CA ASP A 423 -2.20 34.97 0.80
C ASP A 423 -1.43 34.73 2.12
N GLU A 424 -1.44 35.71 3.03
CA GLU A 424 -0.79 35.61 4.36
C GLU A 424 -1.53 34.60 5.26
N GLU A 425 -2.86 34.53 5.19
CA GLU A 425 -3.65 33.56 5.95
C GLU A 425 -3.51 32.14 5.37
N ILE A 426 -3.41 32.01 4.05
CA ILE A 426 -3.14 30.74 3.37
C ILE A 426 -1.77 30.20 3.81
N GLU A 427 -0.72 31.03 3.77
CA GLU A 427 0.62 30.64 4.23
C GLU A 427 0.60 30.16 5.69
N ILE A 428 -0.15 30.84 6.58
CA ILE A 428 -0.31 30.41 7.97
C ILE A 428 -1.01 29.04 8.08
N VAL A 429 -2.04 28.79 7.28
CA VAL A 429 -2.76 27.52 7.26
C VAL A 429 -1.82 26.41 6.78
N GLU A 430 -1.18 26.60 5.63
CA GLU A 430 -0.28 25.61 5.02
C GLU A 430 0.95 25.33 5.90
N GLU A 431 1.56 26.33 6.53
CA GLU A 431 2.69 26.11 7.47
C GLU A 431 2.26 25.29 8.70
N ALA A 432 1.04 25.52 9.21
CA ALA A 432 0.53 24.80 10.35
C ALA A 432 0.17 23.32 10.03
N VAL A 433 -0.22 23.05 8.78
CA VAL A 433 -0.55 21.71 8.30
C VAL A 433 0.69 20.93 7.83
N GLY A 434 1.58 21.58 7.08
CA GLY A 434 2.78 20.98 6.48
C GLY A 434 4.00 20.87 7.42
N GLY A 435 3.90 21.39 8.65
CA GLY A 435 4.99 21.41 9.63
C GLY A 435 5.31 20.10 10.37
N GLU A 436 4.83 18.93 9.91
CA GLU A 436 5.09 17.61 10.53
C GLU A 436 5.85 16.63 9.63
#